data_AF-A0A1F0MKH6-F1
#
_entry.id   AF-A0A1F0MKH6-F1
#
_cell.length_a   1.000
_cell.length_b   1.000
_cell.length_c   1.000
_cell.angle_alpha   90.00
_cell.angle_beta   90.00
_cell.angle_gamma   90.00
#
_symmetry.space_group_name_H-M   'P 1'
#
loop_
_entity.id
_entity.type
_entity.pdbx_description
1 polymer ?
#
loop_
_entity_poly.entity_id
_entity_poly.type
_entity_poly.pdbx_seq_one_letter_code
_entity_poly.pdbx_strand_id
1 'polypeptide(L)'
;MNTIRTISDVLRDKADETKKGADLDPALVFLDSLAPGIAVDVGDFGAESEKGLLSRVAPSIADLPHGTPVARLWAEFGGVDETDGERGARLRALAAAVAPTLLEDLGLSGDRVTATEFNSLRSLIDARTRYRPEGRVREALFVFPDDGEAHNHDQWRDHLVDDLCVAGVAGNHYSFVLGEDAALTGALIGEYIERRRQAPETDDRAADPSSEGIDRSRDRGNEMEHD
;
A
#
# COMPACT_ATOMS: atom_id res chain seq x y z
N MET A 1 18.76 -1.67 23.08
CA MET A 1 17.36 -1.38 22.65
C MET A 1 17.42 -1.08 21.16
N ASN A 2 17.01 -2.03 20.33
CA ASN A 2 16.95 -1.81 18.88
C ASN A 2 15.60 -1.17 18.58
N THR A 3 15.63 0.10 18.16
CA THR A 3 14.44 0.84 17.73
C THR A 3 13.91 0.19 16.47
N ILE A 4 12.71 -0.40 16.54
CA ILE A 4 11.97 -0.87 15.36
C ILE A 4 11.59 0.39 14.58
N ARG A 5 12.21 0.58 13.41
CA ARG A 5 11.87 1.67 12.49
C ARG A 5 10.66 1.27 11.66
N THR A 6 9.73 2.18 11.48
CA THR A 6 8.59 1.94 10.58
C THR A 6 9.03 2.08 9.12
N ILE A 7 8.29 1.47 8.19
CA ILE A 7 8.52 1.65 6.75
C ILE A 7 8.50 3.14 6.37
N SER A 8 7.62 3.92 7.02
CA SER A 8 7.55 5.38 6.86
C SER A 8 8.84 6.09 7.28
N ASP A 9 9.52 5.64 8.32
CA ASP A 9 10.80 6.22 8.75
C ASP A 9 11.91 5.92 7.73
N VAL A 10 11.91 4.69 7.19
CA VAL A 10 12.86 4.29 6.14
C VAL A 10 12.62 5.07 4.84
N LEU A 11 11.36 5.26 4.45
CA LEU A 11 10.99 6.05 3.27
C LEU A 11 11.33 7.54 3.46
N ARG A 12 11.13 8.08 4.66
CA ARG A 12 11.48 9.47 4.99
C ARG A 12 12.98 9.70 4.99
N ASP A 13 13.75 8.82 5.61
CA ASP A 13 15.22 8.89 5.62
C ASP A 13 15.77 8.78 4.18
N LYS A 14 15.21 7.88 3.36
CA LYS A 14 15.53 7.77 1.92
C LYS A 14 15.15 9.02 1.12
N ALA A 15 14.01 9.63 1.42
CA ALA A 15 13.57 10.89 0.80
C ALA A 15 14.51 12.06 1.18
N ASP A 16 15.01 12.08 2.41
CA ASP A 16 15.94 13.12 2.88
C ASP A 16 17.38 12.88 2.39
N GLU A 17 17.79 11.63 2.15
CA GLU A 17 19.03 11.28 1.46
C GLU A 17 19.00 11.67 -0.03
N THR A 18 17.86 11.50 -0.70
CA THR A 18 17.67 11.89 -2.11
C THR A 18 17.59 13.40 -2.31
N LYS A 19 17.10 14.17 -1.32
CA LYS A 19 17.15 15.65 -1.36
C LYS A 19 18.56 16.25 -1.49
N LYS A 20 19.63 15.50 -1.20
CA LYS A 20 21.02 15.99 -1.39
C LYS A 20 21.57 15.77 -2.80
N GLY A 21 20.83 15.10 -3.69
CA GLY A 21 21.26 14.85 -5.06
C GLY A 21 20.09 14.87 -6.03
N ALA A 22 19.82 16.05 -6.61
CA ALA A 22 18.84 16.29 -7.67
C ALA A 22 17.37 15.96 -7.33
N ASP A 23 16.48 16.74 -7.91
CA ASP A 23 15.03 16.71 -7.80
C ASP A 23 14.45 15.48 -8.53
N LEU A 24 14.88 14.28 -8.13
CA LEU A 24 14.46 13.03 -8.75
C LEU A 24 13.10 12.62 -8.15
N ASP A 25 12.04 12.85 -8.91
CA ASP A 25 10.74 12.18 -8.73
C ASP A 25 11.00 10.66 -8.57
N PRO A 26 10.80 10.10 -7.35
CA PRO A 26 11.22 8.73 -7.05
C PRO A 26 10.51 7.75 -7.97
N ALA A 27 11.27 6.85 -8.61
CA ALA A 27 10.69 5.78 -9.41
C ALA A 27 9.88 4.83 -8.51
N LEU A 28 8.56 4.92 -8.60
CA LEU A 28 7.66 4.08 -7.83
C LEU A 28 7.35 2.78 -8.58
N VAL A 29 7.45 1.66 -7.86
CA VAL A 29 7.10 0.33 -8.37
C VAL A 29 6.17 -0.34 -7.36
N PHE A 30 5.03 -0.83 -7.85
CA PHE A 30 4.09 -1.66 -7.11
C PHE A 30 4.28 -3.12 -7.52
N LEU A 31 4.29 -4.02 -6.53
CA LEU A 31 4.37 -5.46 -6.72
C LEU A 31 3.10 -6.09 -6.16
N ASP A 32 2.33 -6.78 -6.98
CA ASP A 32 1.07 -7.40 -6.56
C ASP A 32 1.30 -8.76 -5.89
N SER A 33 1.66 -8.77 -4.61
CA SER A 33 1.79 -10.00 -3.82
C SER A 33 0.62 -10.19 -2.86
N LEU A 34 -0.38 -10.99 -3.26
CA LEU A 34 -1.47 -11.55 -2.43
C LEU A 34 -2.18 -10.59 -1.46
N ALA A 35 -2.14 -9.30 -1.76
CA ALA A 35 -2.84 -8.34 -0.94
C ALA A 35 -4.28 -8.35 -1.48
N PRO A 36 -5.31 -8.65 -0.64
CA PRO A 36 -6.69 -8.42 -1.05
C PRO A 36 -6.81 -6.99 -1.63
N GLY A 37 -7.78 -6.71 -2.51
CA GLY A 37 -7.93 -5.38 -3.09
C GLY A 37 -8.02 -4.24 -2.04
N ILE A 38 -7.97 -2.98 -2.49
CA ILE A 38 -7.91 -1.78 -1.61
C ILE A 38 -9.12 -1.66 -0.65
N ALA A 39 -10.18 -2.46 -0.83
CA ALA A 39 -11.44 -2.36 -0.09
C ALA A 39 -11.90 -3.68 0.55
N VAL A 40 -11.09 -4.30 1.41
CA VAL A 40 -11.56 -5.41 2.26
C VAL A 40 -11.95 -4.87 3.62
N ASP A 41 -13.23 -4.95 3.93
CA ASP A 41 -13.74 -4.68 5.28
C ASP A 41 -13.31 -5.82 6.20
N VAL A 42 -12.44 -5.48 7.14
CA VAL A 42 -11.93 -6.42 8.15
C VAL A 42 -12.52 -6.20 9.53
N GLY A 43 -13.57 -5.37 9.61
CA GLY A 43 -14.25 -5.01 10.84
C GLY A 43 -13.52 -3.96 11.68
N ASP A 44 -14.15 -3.61 12.81
CA ASP A 44 -13.61 -2.67 13.79
C ASP A 44 -12.79 -3.40 14.87
N PHE A 45 -11.71 -2.76 15.31
CA PHE A 45 -10.78 -3.28 16.33
C PHE A 45 -11.15 -2.84 17.75
N GLY A 46 -12.33 -2.26 17.95
CA GLY A 46 -12.89 -1.92 19.26
C GLY A 46 -13.19 -3.16 20.12
N ALA A 47 -13.05 -3.04 21.44
CA ALA A 47 -13.19 -4.17 22.37
C ALA A 47 -14.50 -4.96 22.23
N GLU A 48 -15.63 -4.27 22.04
CA GLU A 48 -16.93 -4.94 21.89
C GLU A 48 -17.10 -5.56 20.51
N SER A 49 -16.58 -4.92 19.46
CA SER A 49 -16.53 -5.45 18.09
C SER A 49 -15.71 -6.75 18.05
N GLU A 50 -14.54 -6.73 18.69
CA GLU A 50 -13.63 -7.88 18.81
C GLU A 50 -14.25 -9.01 19.62
N LYS A 51 -14.87 -8.69 20.76
CA LYS A 51 -15.59 -9.68 21.57
C LYS A 51 -16.73 -10.32 20.76
N GLY A 52 -17.47 -9.51 20.03
CA GLY A 52 -18.56 -9.97 19.15
C GLY A 52 -18.07 -10.85 17.99
N LEU A 53 -16.91 -10.55 17.41
CA LEU A 53 -16.31 -11.35 16.34
C LEU A 53 -15.81 -12.69 16.89
N LEU A 54 -14.96 -12.66 17.92
CA LEU A 54 -14.30 -13.85 18.45
C LEU A 54 -15.30 -14.82 19.10
N SER A 55 -16.36 -14.32 19.74
CA SER A 55 -17.40 -15.16 20.34
C SER A 55 -18.21 -15.99 19.34
N ARG A 56 -18.23 -15.61 18.04
CA ARG A 56 -18.88 -16.42 16.98
C ARG A 56 -18.21 -17.77 16.78
N VAL A 57 -16.91 -17.86 17.06
CA VAL A 57 -16.09 -19.04 16.81
C VAL A 57 -15.50 -19.65 18.08
N ALA A 58 -15.47 -18.88 19.18
CA ALA A 58 -15.08 -19.33 20.52
C ALA A 58 -16.11 -18.81 21.55
N PRO A 59 -17.21 -19.55 21.80
CA PRO A 59 -18.32 -19.08 22.63
C PRO A 59 -17.93 -18.67 24.06
N SER A 60 -16.86 -19.25 24.62
CA SER A 60 -16.32 -18.89 25.94
C SER A 60 -15.94 -17.41 26.08
N ILE A 61 -15.65 -16.74 24.96
CA ILE A 61 -15.33 -15.30 24.94
C ILE A 61 -16.57 -14.45 25.25
N ALA A 62 -17.77 -14.94 24.96
CA ALA A 62 -19.01 -14.22 25.27
C ALA A 62 -19.16 -13.98 26.78
N ASP A 63 -18.65 -14.90 27.61
CA ASP A 63 -18.75 -14.87 29.07
C ASP A 63 -17.77 -13.89 29.73
N LEU A 64 -16.79 -13.36 28.98
CA LEU A 64 -15.84 -12.38 29.51
C LEU A 64 -16.56 -11.06 29.87
N PRO A 65 -16.13 -10.31 30.91
CA PRO A 65 -16.76 -9.06 31.29
C PRO A 65 -16.85 -8.03 30.15
N HIS A 66 -17.86 -7.17 30.16
CA HIS A 66 -17.92 -6.01 29.27
C HIS A 66 -16.70 -5.09 29.50
N GLY A 67 -16.17 -4.50 28.43
CA GLY A 67 -14.95 -3.69 28.50
C GLY A 67 -13.67 -4.51 28.73
N THR A 68 -13.70 -5.84 28.51
CA THR A 68 -12.50 -6.66 28.50
C THR A 68 -11.52 -6.13 27.43
N PRO A 69 -10.26 -5.84 27.77
CA PRO A 69 -9.31 -5.31 26.79
C PRO A 69 -9.08 -6.25 25.61
N VAL A 70 -8.93 -5.70 24.41
CA VAL A 70 -8.67 -6.46 23.17
C VAL A 70 -7.53 -7.47 23.33
N ALA A 71 -6.41 -7.05 23.95
CA ALA A 71 -5.28 -7.95 24.21
C ALA A 71 -5.65 -9.18 25.04
N ARG A 72 -6.56 -9.04 26.01
CA ARG A 72 -7.06 -10.16 26.80
C ARG A 72 -8.01 -11.04 25.99
N LEU A 73 -8.90 -10.45 25.18
CA LEU A 73 -9.79 -11.23 24.30
C LEU A 73 -8.99 -12.16 23.37
N TRP A 74 -7.93 -11.64 22.74
CA TRP A 74 -7.04 -12.43 21.87
C TRP A 74 -6.20 -13.46 22.63
N ALA A 75 -5.78 -13.16 23.87
CA ALA A 75 -5.07 -14.12 24.71
C ALA A 75 -5.97 -15.31 25.10
N GLU A 76 -7.23 -15.06 25.47
CA GLU A 76 -8.21 -16.12 25.78
C GLU A 76 -8.56 -16.92 24.51
N PHE A 77 -8.69 -16.26 23.37
CA PHE A 77 -8.90 -16.92 22.08
C PHE A 77 -7.72 -17.83 21.67
N GLY A 78 -6.48 -17.38 21.89
CA GLY A 78 -5.27 -18.15 21.59
C GLY A 78 -4.91 -19.21 22.63
N GLY A 79 -5.45 -19.10 23.85
CA GLY A 79 -5.18 -19.98 24.98
C GLY A 79 -6.07 -21.21 25.07
N VAL A 80 -6.92 -21.46 24.08
CA VAL A 80 -7.73 -22.69 24.02
C VAL A 80 -6.82 -23.87 23.71
N ASP A 81 -6.82 -24.87 24.58
CA ASP A 81 -6.07 -26.11 24.41
C ASP A 81 -6.71 -26.94 23.28
N GLU A 82 -6.04 -27.00 22.14
CA GLU A 82 -6.54 -27.56 20.88
C GLU A 82 -5.41 -28.21 20.08
N THR A 83 -5.78 -29.24 19.32
CA THR A 83 -4.94 -29.77 18.26
C THR A 83 -4.75 -28.72 17.15
N ASP A 84 -3.66 -28.84 16.38
CA ASP A 84 -3.41 -27.92 15.25
C ASP A 84 -4.56 -27.90 14.23
N GLY A 85 -5.22 -29.05 14.03
CA GLY A 85 -6.39 -29.16 13.14
C GLY A 85 -7.63 -28.40 13.66
N GLU A 86 -7.90 -28.44 14.96
CA GLU A 86 -8.99 -27.68 15.60
C GLU A 86 -8.72 -26.18 15.55
N ARG A 87 -7.47 -25.79 15.85
CA ARG A 87 -7.02 -24.39 15.75
C ARG A 87 -7.17 -23.85 14.33
N GLY A 88 -6.72 -24.62 13.33
CA GLY A 88 -6.84 -24.26 11.92
C GLY A 88 -8.30 -24.12 11.47
N ALA A 89 -9.17 -25.05 11.88
CA ALA A 89 -10.60 -24.98 11.59
C ALA A 89 -11.25 -23.71 12.18
N ARG A 90 -10.91 -23.35 13.42
CA ARG A 90 -11.43 -22.15 14.07
C ARG A 90 -10.93 -20.87 13.39
N LEU A 91 -9.67 -20.80 13.00
CA LEU A 91 -9.12 -19.64 12.27
C LEU A 91 -9.73 -19.49 10.88
N ARG A 92 -9.98 -20.61 10.18
CA ARG A 92 -10.73 -20.58 8.91
C ARG A 92 -12.17 -20.08 9.11
N ALA A 93 -12.84 -20.51 10.17
CA ALA A 93 -14.17 -20.00 10.52
C ALA A 93 -14.14 -18.50 10.87
N LEU A 94 -13.10 -18.05 11.60
CA LEU A 94 -12.90 -16.64 11.93
C LEU A 94 -12.65 -15.80 10.66
N ALA A 95 -11.83 -16.31 9.74
CA ALA A 95 -11.56 -15.66 8.47
C ALA A 95 -12.82 -15.49 7.63
N ALA A 96 -13.61 -16.56 7.49
CA ALA A 96 -14.89 -16.54 6.81
C ALA A 96 -15.91 -15.58 7.47
N ALA A 97 -15.83 -15.38 8.78
CA ALA A 97 -16.66 -14.42 9.50
C ALA A 97 -16.23 -12.96 9.29
N VAL A 98 -14.99 -12.72 8.87
CA VAL A 98 -14.45 -11.39 8.54
C VAL A 98 -14.67 -11.09 7.04
N ALA A 99 -14.06 -11.87 6.15
CA ALA A 99 -14.20 -11.71 4.70
C ALA A 99 -13.90 -13.04 3.98
N PRO A 100 -14.72 -13.47 3.01
CA PRO A 100 -14.48 -14.70 2.24
C PRO A 100 -13.11 -14.74 1.55
N THR A 101 -12.62 -13.62 1.03
CA THR A 101 -11.29 -13.53 0.40
C THR A 101 -10.14 -13.73 1.38
N LEU A 102 -10.34 -13.43 2.66
CA LEU A 102 -9.34 -13.66 3.71
C LEU A 102 -9.14 -15.17 3.97
N LEU A 103 -10.16 -15.99 3.72
CA LEU A 103 -10.05 -17.45 3.80
C LEU A 103 -9.17 -18.00 2.68
N GLU A 104 -9.27 -17.44 1.48
CA GLU A 104 -8.46 -17.81 0.31
C GLU A 104 -6.98 -17.46 0.57
N ASP A 105 -6.70 -16.28 1.13
CA ASP A 105 -5.34 -15.86 1.53
C ASP A 105 -4.72 -16.76 2.62
N LEU A 106 -5.54 -17.32 3.51
CA LEU A 106 -5.09 -18.28 4.54
C LEU A 106 -4.91 -19.70 4.00
N GLY A 107 -5.45 -20.01 2.81
CA GLY A 107 -5.61 -21.34 2.25
C GLY A 107 -4.33 -22.16 2.03
N LEU A 108 -3.16 -21.50 1.97
CA LEU A 108 -1.86 -22.18 1.83
C LEU A 108 -1.19 -22.51 3.17
N SER A 109 -1.62 -21.91 4.28
CA SER A 109 -1.02 -22.06 5.60
C SER A 109 -1.99 -22.61 6.66
N GLY A 110 -3.23 -22.91 6.27
CA GLY A 110 -4.43 -22.93 7.12
C GLY A 110 -4.44 -23.79 8.39
N ASP A 111 -3.52 -24.74 8.55
CA ASP A 111 -3.40 -25.55 9.79
C ASP A 111 -2.27 -25.05 10.72
N ARG A 112 -1.41 -24.17 10.22
CA ARG A 112 -0.22 -23.65 10.92
C ARG A 112 -0.33 -22.19 11.32
N VAL A 113 -1.32 -21.46 10.81
CA VAL A 113 -1.55 -20.06 11.18
C VAL A 113 -1.93 -19.97 12.65
N THR A 114 -1.35 -19.02 13.34
CA THR A 114 -1.66 -18.67 14.72
C THR A 114 -2.67 -17.52 14.78
N ALA A 115 -3.36 -17.37 15.92
CA ALA A 115 -4.24 -16.23 16.15
C ALA A 115 -3.51 -14.88 16.02
N THR A 116 -2.23 -14.84 16.43
CA THR A 116 -1.38 -13.65 16.30
C THR A 116 -1.11 -13.31 14.84
N GLU A 117 -0.76 -14.30 14.01
CA GLU A 117 -0.51 -14.08 12.57
C GLU A 117 -1.78 -13.64 11.85
N PHE A 118 -2.92 -14.27 12.15
CA PHE A 118 -4.22 -13.85 11.63
C PHE A 118 -4.55 -12.39 11.99
N ASN A 119 -4.44 -12.03 13.26
CA ASN A 119 -4.76 -10.67 13.70
C ASN A 119 -3.77 -9.63 13.14
N SER A 120 -2.51 -10.03 12.93
CA SER A 120 -1.50 -9.18 12.27
C SER A 120 -1.85 -8.93 10.81
N LEU A 121 -2.22 -9.98 10.05
CA LEU A 121 -2.69 -9.84 8.67
C LEU A 121 -3.90 -8.91 8.58
N ARG A 122 -4.90 -9.12 9.46
CA ARG A 122 -6.09 -8.28 9.53
C ARG A 122 -5.76 -6.82 9.78
N SER A 123 -4.83 -6.54 10.70
CA SER A 123 -4.37 -5.17 11.00
C SER A 123 -3.63 -4.52 9.83
N LEU A 124 -2.85 -5.29 9.07
CA LEU A 124 -2.17 -4.81 7.86
C LEU A 124 -3.17 -4.48 6.75
N ILE A 125 -4.19 -5.31 6.56
CA ILE A 125 -5.27 -5.07 5.59
C ILE A 125 -6.06 -3.81 5.94
N ASP A 126 -6.40 -3.62 7.21
CA ASP A 126 -7.08 -2.40 7.68
C ASP A 126 -6.23 -1.15 7.45
N ALA A 127 -4.95 -1.20 7.83
CA ALA A 127 -4.02 -0.09 7.61
C ALA A 127 -3.89 0.27 6.13
N ARG A 128 -3.77 -0.74 5.25
CA ARG A 128 -3.77 -0.57 3.79
C ARG A 128 -5.08 0.06 3.30
N THR A 129 -6.22 -0.44 3.77
CA THR A 129 -7.56 0.03 3.36
C THR A 129 -7.79 1.48 3.74
N ARG A 130 -7.30 1.90 4.91
CA ARG A 130 -7.41 3.28 5.43
C ARG A 130 -6.34 4.21 4.88
N TYR A 131 -5.25 3.69 4.33
CA TYR A 131 -4.19 4.51 3.75
C TYR A 131 -4.74 5.31 2.56
N ARG A 132 -4.61 6.63 2.64
CA ARG A 132 -4.91 7.56 1.55
C ARG A 132 -3.64 8.39 1.32
N PRO A 133 -2.92 8.15 0.22
CA PRO A 133 -1.73 8.92 -0.09
C PRO A 133 -2.10 10.40 -0.30
N GLU A 134 -1.26 11.29 0.23
CA GLU A 134 -1.36 12.73 -0.05
C GLU A 134 -0.62 13.01 -1.36
N GLY A 135 -1.33 13.54 -2.35
CA GLY A 135 -0.78 13.79 -3.69
C GLY A 135 -0.87 12.59 -4.62
N ARG A 136 -0.53 12.84 -5.89
CA ARG A 136 -0.49 11.84 -6.96
C ARG A 136 0.94 11.67 -7.44
N VAL A 137 1.26 10.47 -7.86
CA VAL A 137 2.55 10.13 -8.47
C VAL A 137 2.38 10.21 -9.97
N ARG A 138 3.25 10.97 -10.64
CA ARG A 138 3.16 11.20 -12.09
C ARG A 138 3.21 9.89 -12.87
N GLU A 139 4.12 9.00 -12.48
CA GLU A 139 4.35 7.76 -13.21
C GLU A 139 4.83 6.65 -12.25
N ALA A 140 4.28 5.44 -12.42
CA ALA A 140 4.69 4.25 -11.68
C ALA A 140 4.65 2.98 -12.56
N LEU A 141 5.43 1.97 -12.17
CA LEU A 141 5.34 0.62 -12.73
C LEU A 141 4.54 -0.27 -11.77
N PHE A 142 3.57 -1.00 -12.30
CA PHE A 142 2.84 -2.07 -11.61
C PHE A 142 3.26 -3.41 -12.20
N VAL A 143 3.85 -4.28 -11.37
CA VAL A 143 4.24 -5.63 -11.77
C VAL A 143 3.35 -6.64 -11.08
N PHE A 144 2.78 -7.55 -11.87
CA PHE A 144 1.86 -8.58 -11.37
C PHE A 144 2.21 -9.97 -11.91
N PRO A 145 1.93 -11.05 -11.15
CA PRO A 145 2.03 -12.40 -11.67
C PRO A 145 0.91 -12.69 -12.68
N ASP A 146 1.22 -13.40 -13.76
CA ASP A 146 0.26 -13.86 -14.77
C ASP A 146 -0.45 -15.16 -14.32
N ASP A 147 -0.92 -15.18 -13.07
CA ASP A 147 -1.65 -16.31 -12.47
C ASP A 147 -3.17 -16.19 -12.63
N GLY A 148 -3.65 -15.05 -13.16
CA GLY A 148 -5.07 -14.77 -13.38
C GLY A 148 -5.80 -14.27 -12.15
N GLU A 149 -5.12 -14.01 -11.03
CA GLU A 149 -5.72 -13.51 -9.78
C GLU A 149 -5.43 -12.00 -9.57
N ALA A 150 -4.34 -11.50 -10.15
CA ALA A 150 -3.88 -10.13 -9.99
C ALA A 150 -4.60 -9.10 -10.89
N HIS A 151 -5.64 -8.43 -10.36
CA HIS A 151 -6.43 -7.43 -11.11
C HIS A 151 -6.59 -6.07 -10.38
N ASN A 152 -5.83 -5.82 -9.30
CA ASN A 152 -6.03 -4.61 -8.51
C ASN A 152 -5.32 -3.36 -9.08
N HIS A 153 -4.53 -3.49 -10.15
CA HIS A 153 -3.77 -2.39 -10.76
C HIS A 153 -4.66 -1.23 -11.22
N ASP A 154 -5.87 -1.50 -11.71
CA ASP A 154 -6.82 -0.46 -12.11
C ASP A 154 -7.24 0.44 -10.94
N GLN A 155 -7.30 -0.10 -9.72
CA GLN A 155 -7.64 0.68 -8.52
C GLN A 155 -6.53 1.68 -8.17
N TRP A 156 -5.26 1.36 -8.46
CA TRP A 156 -4.14 2.24 -8.19
C TRP A 156 -4.08 3.44 -9.14
N ARG A 157 -4.47 3.25 -10.40
CA ARG A 157 -4.58 4.34 -11.40
C ARG A 157 -5.59 5.39 -10.94
N ASP A 158 -6.75 4.94 -10.47
CA ASP A 158 -7.81 5.84 -10.02
C ASP A 158 -7.40 6.64 -8.77
N HIS A 159 -6.62 6.04 -7.87
CA HIS A 159 -6.36 6.61 -6.54
C HIS A 159 -5.01 7.32 -6.37
N LEU A 160 -3.94 6.94 -7.09
CA LEU A 160 -2.59 7.38 -6.74
C LEU A 160 -1.71 7.77 -7.94
N VAL A 161 -1.90 7.16 -9.12
CA VAL A 161 -0.92 7.29 -10.22
C VAL A 161 -1.56 7.87 -11.48
N ASP A 162 -0.95 8.90 -12.07
CA ASP A 162 -1.42 9.49 -13.33
C ASP A 162 -1.11 8.61 -14.54
N ASP A 163 0.14 8.17 -14.67
CA ASP A 163 0.61 7.26 -15.71
C ASP A 163 1.08 5.92 -15.11
N LEU A 164 0.21 4.91 -15.15
CA LEU A 164 0.50 3.59 -14.61
C LEU A 164 0.92 2.62 -15.74
N CYS A 165 2.21 2.32 -15.81
CA CYS A 165 2.74 1.23 -16.63
C CYS A 165 2.43 -0.11 -15.95
N VAL A 166 1.96 -1.10 -16.70
CA VAL A 166 1.53 -2.40 -16.16
C VAL A 166 2.28 -3.51 -16.88
N ALA A 167 2.90 -4.44 -16.14
CA ALA A 167 3.69 -5.54 -16.68
C ALA A 167 3.40 -6.86 -15.97
N GLY A 168 3.04 -7.88 -16.75
CA GLY A 168 2.82 -9.24 -16.26
C GLY A 168 4.10 -10.05 -16.26
N VAL A 169 4.30 -10.89 -15.25
CA VAL A 169 5.45 -11.79 -15.11
C VAL A 169 4.96 -13.22 -14.89
N ALA A 170 5.63 -14.19 -15.51
CA ALA A 170 5.35 -15.59 -15.26
C ALA A 170 5.61 -15.94 -13.78
N GLY A 171 4.69 -16.69 -13.18
CA GLY A 171 4.80 -17.11 -11.79
C GLY A 171 3.48 -16.91 -11.04
N ASN A 172 3.54 -17.05 -9.73
CA ASN A 172 2.46 -16.67 -8.82
C ASN A 172 2.92 -15.53 -7.93
N HIS A 173 2.00 -15.02 -7.10
CA HIS A 173 2.25 -13.96 -6.12
C HIS A 173 3.46 -14.16 -5.18
N TYR A 174 4.02 -15.38 -5.06
CA TYR A 174 5.27 -15.63 -4.34
C TYR A 174 6.48 -15.73 -5.27
N SER A 175 6.37 -16.52 -6.35
CA SER A 175 7.54 -16.81 -7.20
C SER A 175 7.96 -15.60 -8.04
N PHE A 176 7.06 -14.68 -8.39
CA PHE A 176 7.47 -13.48 -9.13
C PHE A 176 8.35 -12.53 -8.31
N VAL A 177 8.41 -12.68 -6.99
CA VAL A 177 9.28 -11.88 -6.11
C VAL A 177 10.37 -12.69 -5.39
N LEU A 178 10.32 -14.03 -5.49
CA LEU A 178 11.26 -14.95 -4.83
C LEU A 178 11.75 -16.05 -5.77
N GLY A 179 13.02 -16.44 -5.62
CA GLY A 179 13.60 -17.53 -6.40
C GLY A 179 14.03 -17.11 -7.81
N GLU A 180 14.14 -18.08 -8.72
CA GLU A 180 14.66 -17.85 -10.08
C GLU A 180 13.72 -16.96 -10.92
N ASP A 181 12.41 -17.09 -10.73
CA ASP A 181 11.39 -16.31 -11.45
C ASP A 181 11.45 -14.80 -11.13
N ALA A 182 11.98 -14.43 -9.95
CA ALA A 182 12.18 -13.03 -9.54
C ALA A 182 13.14 -12.26 -10.46
N ALA A 183 13.99 -12.96 -11.22
CA ALA A 183 14.89 -12.33 -12.18
C ALA A 183 14.14 -11.56 -13.28
N LEU A 184 12.97 -12.07 -13.71
CA LEU A 184 12.13 -11.41 -14.73
C LEU A 184 11.53 -10.10 -14.19
N THR A 185 11.01 -10.14 -12.97
CA THR A 185 10.54 -8.95 -12.24
C THR A 185 11.67 -7.94 -12.07
N GLY A 186 12.88 -8.40 -11.70
CA GLY A 186 14.06 -7.55 -11.57
C GLY A 186 14.46 -6.88 -12.88
N ALA A 187 14.41 -7.59 -14.01
CA ALA A 187 14.70 -7.05 -15.33
C ALA A 187 13.71 -5.94 -15.73
N LEU A 188 12.41 -6.16 -15.52
CA LEU A 188 11.37 -5.16 -15.80
C LEU A 188 11.55 -3.88 -14.97
N ILE A 189 11.87 -4.03 -13.69
CA ILE A 189 12.16 -2.89 -12.80
C ILE A 189 13.40 -2.14 -13.32
N GLY A 190 14.46 -2.87 -13.69
CA GLY A 190 15.68 -2.27 -14.25
C GLY A 190 15.41 -1.48 -15.53
N GLU A 191 14.66 -2.06 -16.47
CA GLU A 191 14.28 -1.39 -17.71
C GLU A 191 13.43 -0.14 -17.46
N TYR A 192 12.50 -0.19 -16.52
CA TYR A 192 11.69 0.97 -16.14
C TYR A 192 12.55 2.11 -15.57
N ILE A 193 13.47 1.79 -14.65
CA ILE A 193 14.38 2.79 -14.07
C ILE A 193 15.28 3.41 -15.14
N GLU A 194 15.84 2.61 -16.04
CA GLU A 194 16.71 3.13 -17.11
C GLU A 194 15.93 3.98 -18.11
N ARG A 195 14.70 3.60 -18.46
CA ARG A 195 13.83 4.38 -19.35
C ARG A 195 13.54 5.76 -18.74
N ARG A 196 13.26 5.82 -17.43
CA ARG A 196 13.06 7.09 -16.71
C ARG A 196 14.31 7.96 -16.64
N ARG A 197 15.50 7.36 -16.51
CA ARG A 197 16.77 8.11 -16.55
C ARG A 197 17.05 8.73 -17.91
N GLN A 198 16.56 8.09 -18.98
CA GLN A 198 16.76 8.53 -20.36
C GLN A 198 15.65 9.46 -20.86
N ALA A 199 14.53 9.56 -20.15
CA ALA A 199 13.46 10.48 -20.48
C ALA A 199 13.96 11.93 -20.31
N PRO A 200 13.83 12.79 -21.33
CA PRO A 200 14.18 14.20 -21.17
C PRO A 200 13.32 14.82 -20.07
N GLU A 201 13.94 15.62 -19.19
CA GLU A 201 13.20 16.45 -18.24
C GLU A 201 12.21 17.30 -19.05
N THR A 202 10.93 16.95 -18.98
CA THR A 202 9.88 17.83 -19.47
C THR A 202 9.75 18.92 -18.43
N ASP A 203 10.50 20.00 -18.66
CA ASP A 203 10.36 21.24 -17.91
C ASP A 203 8.94 21.77 -18.18
N ASP A 204 8.01 21.42 -17.30
CA ASP A 204 6.63 21.93 -17.30
C ASP A 204 6.56 23.43 -16.95
N ARG A 205 7.69 24.14 -16.95
CA ARG A 205 7.74 25.58 -17.17
C ARG A 205 7.49 25.88 -18.65
N ALA A 206 6.31 25.52 -19.13
CA ALA A 206 5.75 26.23 -20.27
C ALA A 206 5.70 27.71 -19.88
N ALA A 207 6.62 28.47 -20.50
CA ALA A 207 6.74 29.91 -20.34
C ALA A 207 5.36 30.56 -20.44
N ASP A 208 4.96 31.27 -19.37
CA ASP A 208 3.88 32.24 -19.46
C ASP A 208 4.30 33.30 -20.49
N PRO A 209 3.64 33.41 -21.67
CA PRO A 209 4.03 34.40 -22.67
C PRO A 209 3.63 35.83 -22.28
N SER A 210 3.07 36.06 -21.09
CA SER A 210 2.46 37.35 -20.75
C SER A 210 3.37 38.35 -20.03
N SER A 211 4.67 38.05 -19.83
CA SER A 211 5.60 38.98 -19.15
C SER A 211 6.68 39.60 -20.05
N GLU A 212 6.42 39.81 -21.34
CA GLU A 212 7.12 40.91 -22.04
C GLU A 212 6.59 42.24 -21.48
N GLY A 213 7.21 42.64 -20.37
CA GLY A 213 7.07 43.95 -19.78
C GLY A 213 7.34 45.00 -20.84
N ILE A 214 6.28 45.68 -21.24
CA ILE A 214 6.32 46.86 -22.10
C ILE A 214 7.25 47.88 -21.42
N ASP A 215 8.46 48.03 -21.95
CA ASP A 215 9.36 49.13 -21.64
C ASP A 215 8.69 50.45 -22.07
N ARG A 216 8.05 51.12 -21.11
CA ARG A 216 7.58 52.50 -21.26
C ARG A 216 8.51 53.45 -20.52
N SER A 217 9.76 53.47 -20.95
CA SER A 217 10.72 54.51 -20.59
C SER A 217 10.98 55.40 -21.81
N ARG A 218 9.97 56.14 -22.26
CA ARG A 218 10.15 57.24 -23.23
C ARG A 218 9.55 58.53 -22.70
N ASP A 219 10.41 59.25 -22.01
CA ASP A 219 10.80 60.62 -22.35
C ASP A 219 9.65 61.58 -22.70
N ARG A 220 9.22 62.36 -21.70
CA ARG A 220 8.49 63.62 -21.91
C ARG A 220 9.20 64.73 -21.15
N GLY A 221 10.21 65.28 -21.82
CA GLY A 221 10.71 66.63 -21.58
C GLY A 221 10.18 67.58 -22.66
N ASN A 222 9.40 68.57 -22.22
CA ASN A 222 9.30 69.95 -22.68
C ASN A 222 8.73 70.34 -24.06
N GLU A 223 8.04 71.50 -24.02
CA GLU A 223 7.72 72.48 -25.09
C GLU A 223 6.53 72.11 -26.01
N MET A 224 5.55 72.95 -26.32
CA MET A 224 5.42 74.41 -26.34
C MET A 224 3.91 74.75 -26.32
N GLU A 225 3.47 75.72 -25.50
CA GLU A 225 2.22 76.44 -25.73
C GLU A 225 2.49 77.54 -26.76
N HIS A 226 1.73 77.56 -27.85
CA HIS A 226 1.55 78.74 -28.68
C HIS A 226 0.17 78.73 -29.36
N ASP A 227 -0.46 79.90 -29.24
CA ASP A 227 -1.69 80.45 -29.84
C ASP A 227 -3.06 80.04 -29.26
#